data_AF-Q30SZ8-F1
#
_entry.id   AF-Q30SZ8-F1
#
_cell.length_a   1.000
_cell.length_b   1.000
_cell.length_c   1.000
_cell.angle_alpha   90.00
_cell.angle_beta   90.00
_cell.angle_gamma   90.00
#
_symmetry.space_group_name_H-M   'P 1'
#
loop_
_entity.id
_entity.type
_entity.pdbx_description
1 polymer ?
#
loop_
_entity_poly.entity_id
_entity_poly.type
_entity_poly.pdbx_seq_one_letter_code
_entity_poly.pdbx_strand_id
1 'polypeptide(L)'
;MKNLFVARSPLQVINAIEAVKHFKLTNNTLVLIYNRSTANTKQMRFLLSLLEWEEVIHIEDGYGSKILKYVNLIKKLRKERFNYIFVGELGVSYKMIIANIKKEKVFLMDDGTATIVYYNTFIKQDRYNKYNFKELRFLLFGLKIKIRDKINLFTYFDLAPVHGNEVIKNNLAYFKRKYLSNAIKENDIVYFIGQPADIFMDIDVYKKDIEALIKKFNKKIVYIPHRLEVYKQQEAINSIESDLFEVKKLDVPIELYFLQSDVYPMHIVSYYSTALVTLKFLFDMCINEYIIVPKNSINEKRYEGIESCYSIFKESGMHQLQI
;
A
#
# COMPACT_ATOMS: atom_id res chain seq x y z
N MET A 1 13.49 -18.45 -17.58
CA MET A 1 12.05 -18.22 -17.86
C MET A 1 11.67 -16.86 -17.31
N LYS A 2 10.77 -16.11 -17.96
CA LYS A 2 10.52 -14.69 -17.66
C LYS A 2 9.42 -14.51 -16.60
N ASN A 3 9.52 -13.48 -15.77
CA ASN A 3 8.50 -13.11 -14.77
C ASN A 3 8.02 -11.67 -15.01
N LEU A 4 6.73 -11.43 -14.80
CA LEU A 4 6.13 -10.10 -14.97
C LEU A 4 5.66 -9.55 -13.64
N PHE A 5 6.03 -8.32 -13.35
CA PHE A 5 5.56 -7.56 -12.19
C PHE A 5 4.83 -6.32 -12.69
N VAL A 6 3.67 -6.01 -12.12
CA VAL A 6 2.92 -4.80 -12.46
C VAL A 6 2.66 -4.03 -11.18
N ALA A 7 3.21 -2.81 -11.10
CA ALA A 7 3.14 -1.97 -9.91
C ALA A 7 2.83 -0.51 -10.27
N ARG A 8 2.16 0.19 -9.35
CA ARG A 8 1.78 1.61 -9.47
C ARG A 8 2.01 2.44 -8.21
N SER A 9 2.50 1.82 -7.15
CA SER A 9 2.81 2.45 -5.87
C SER A 9 4.17 1.98 -5.37
N PRO A 10 4.90 2.81 -4.59
CA PRO A 10 6.13 2.39 -3.95
C PRO A 10 5.97 1.11 -3.13
N LEU A 11 4.87 0.97 -2.38
CA LEU A 11 4.57 -0.23 -1.60
C LEU A 11 4.47 -1.48 -2.48
N GLN A 12 3.79 -1.40 -3.63
CA GLN A 12 3.74 -2.51 -4.58
C GLN A 12 5.13 -2.85 -5.15
N VAL A 13 6.02 -1.88 -5.32
CA VAL A 13 7.41 -2.14 -5.76
C VAL A 13 8.23 -2.80 -4.64
N ILE A 14 8.06 -2.40 -3.38
CA ILE A 14 8.64 -3.10 -2.21
C ILE A 14 8.21 -4.58 -2.24
N ASN A 15 6.92 -4.85 -2.37
CA ASN A 15 6.40 -6.21 -2.42
C ASN A 15 6.84 -6.99 -3.66
N ALA A 16 7.05 -6.32 -4.80
CA ALA A 16 7.63 -6.94 -5.99
C ALA A 16 9.08 -7.38 -5.77
N ILE A 17 9.90 -6.54 -5.12
CA ILE A 17 11.29 -6.89 -4.77
C ILE A 17 11.31 -8.06 -3.77
N GLU A 18 10.42 -8.06 -2.78
CA GLU A 18 10.27 -9.19 -1.84
C GLU A 18 9.92 -10.48 -2.56
N ALA A 19 8.97 -10.44 -3.51
CA ALA A 19 8.63 -11.61 -4.33
C ALA A 19 9.85 -12.09 -5.13
N VAL A 20 10.59 -11.19 -5.80
CA VAL A 20 11.82 -11.59 -6.53
C VAL A 20 12.81 -12.31 -5.61
N LYS A 21 13.03 -11.79 -4.40
CA LYS A 21 13.99 -12.38 -3.45
C LYS A 21 13.48 -13.68 -2.81
N HIS A 22 12.19 -13.74 -2.47
CA HIS A 22 11.56 -14.92 -1.88
C HIS A 22 11.55 -16.11 -2.85
N PHE A 23 11.08 -15.89 -4.07
CA PHE A 23 10.97 -16.93 -5.09
C PHE A 23 12.29 -17.14 -5.87
N LYS A 24 13.37 -16.42 -5.52
CA LYS A 24 14.69 -16.48 -6.16
C LYS A 24 14.61 -16.30 -7.68
N LEU A 25 13.81 -15.32 -8.12
CA LEU A 25 13.47 -15.13 -9.52
C LEU A 25 14.55 -14.38 -10.28
N THR A 26 14.82 -14.85 -11.48
CA THR A 26 15.69 -14.21 -12.48
C THR A 26 14.88 -13.86 -13.73
N ASN A 27 15.40 -12.98 -14.60
CA ASN A 27 14.72 -12.53 -15.83
C ASN A 27 13.35 -11.91 -15.53
N ASN A 28 13.39 -10.77 -14.85
CA ASN A 28 12.22 -10.09 -14.29
C ASN A 28 11.91 -8.83 -15.11
N THR A 29 10.69 -8.75 -15.64
CA THR A 29 10.15 -7.53 -16.26
C THR A 29 9.21 -6.83 -15.31
N LEU A 30 9.43 -5.53 -15.14
CA LEU A 30 8.57 -4.68 -14.35
C LEU A 30 7.82 -3.70 -15.24
N VAL A 31 6.49 -3.68 -15.11
CA VAL A 31 5.64 -2.63 -15.65
C VAL A 31 5.33 -1.65 -14.52
N LEU A 32 5.81 -0.42 -14.68
CA LEU A 32 5.51 0.67 -13.78
C LEU A 32 4.43 1.58 -14.36
N ILE A 33 3.33 1.70 -13.65
CA ILE A 33 2.22 2.57 -14.00
C ILE A 33 2.31 3.81 -13.11
N TYR A 34 2.82 4.91 -13.67
CA TYR A 34 2.90 6.17 -12.94
C TYR A 34 1.52 6.76 -12.71
N ASN A 35 1.41 7.59 -11.69
CA ASN A 35 0.34 8.56 -11.55
C ASN A 35 0.93 9.96 -11.77
N ARG A 36 0.09 11.00 -11.72
CA ARG A 36 0.56 12.39 -11.92
C ARG A 36 1.42 12.95 -10.79
N SER A 37 1.68 12.19 -9.72
CA SER A 37 2.51 12.65 -8.59
C SER A 37 3.99 12.51 -8.91
N THR A 38 4.68 13.65 -8.95
CA THR A 38 6.14 13.72 -9.10
C THR A 38 6.87 13.06 -7.93
N ALA A 39 6.37 13.19 -6.71
CA ALA A 39 6.90 12.53 -5.52
C ALA A 39 6.83 10.99 -5.66
N ASN A 40 5.66 10.46 -6.03
CA ASN A 40 5.48 9.03 -6.28
C ASN A 40 6.44 8.49 -7.36
N THR A 41 6.63 9.26 -8.44
CA THR A 41 7.55 8.93 -9.53
C THR A 41 9.01 8.85 -9.05
N LYS A 42 9.48 9.85 -8.27
CA LYS A 42 10.83 9.85 -7.69
C LYS A 42 11.07 8.64 -6.79
N GLN A 43 10.09 8.32 -5.94
CA GLN A 43 10.17 7.19 -5.01
C GLN A 43 10.23 5.84 -5.75
N MET A 44 9.37 5.64 -6.74
CA MET A 44 9.42 4.42 -7.54
C MET A 44 10.75 4.29 -8.28
N ARG A 45 11.32 5.38 -8.82
CA ARG A 45 12.64 5.35 -9.48
C ARG A 45 13.77 4.94 -8.54
N PHE A 46 13.77 5.42 -7.29
CA PHE A 46 14.73 4.95 -6.29
C PHE A 46 14.56 3.45 -6.01
N LEU A 47 13.32 2.97 -5.85
CA LEU A 47 13.08 1.55 -5.62
C LEU A 47 13.54 0.68 -6.81
N LEU A 48 13.51 1.21 -8.05
CA LEU A 48 14.07 0.51 -9.20
C LEU A 48 15.56 0.25 -9.07
N SER A 49 16.33 1.16 -8.46
CA SER A 49 17.77 0.96 -8.32
C SER A 49 18.13 -0.09 -7.27
N LEU A 50 17.16 -0.57 -6.47
CA LEU A 50 17.41 -1.58 -5.44
C LEU A 50 17.50 -3.02 -5.99
N LEU A 51 17.10 -3.23 -7.24
CA LEU A 51 17.10 -4.53 -7.90
C LEU A 51 17.35 -4.35 -9.40
N GLU A 52 18.18 -5.22 -9.98
CA GLU A 52 18.33 -5.27 -11.43
C GLU A 52 17.10 -5.93 -12.07
N TRP A 53 16.46 -5.18 -12.96
CA TRP A 53 15.35 -5.64 -13.78
C TRP A 53 15.84 -5.86 -15.20
N GLU A 54 15.45 -6.97 -15.82
CA GLU A 54 15.79 -7.26 -17.22
C GLU A 54 15.17 -6.22 -18.16
N GLU A 55 13.94 -5.83 -17.85
CA GLU A 55 13.20 -4.84 -18.62
C GLU A 55 12.29 -4.04 -17.69
N VAL A 56 12.32 -2.73 -17.81
CA VAL A 56 11.36 -1.84 -17.15
C VAL A 56 10.51 -1.15 -18.22
N ILE A 57 9.19 -1.37 -18.18
CA ILE A 57 8.22 -0.76 -19.07
C ILE A 57 7.46 0.32 -18.31
N HIS A 58 7.58 1.56 -18.77
CA HIS A 58 6.95 2.72 -18.14
C HIS A 58 5.61 3.05 -18.82
N ILE A 59 4.55 3.20 -18.02
CA ILE A 59 3.24 3.65 -18.45
C ILE A 59 2.92 4.98 -17.73
N GLU A 60 3.05 6.08 -18.47
CA GLU A 60 2.85 7.43 -17.94
C GLU A 60 1.36 7.81 -17.88
N ASP A 61 0.94 8.47 -16.78
CA ASP A 61 -0.40 9.04 -16.63
C ASP A 61 -0.48 10.45 -17.23
N GLY A 62 -0.54 10.51 -18.58
CA GLY A 62 -0.53 11.76 -19.35
C GLY A 62 -1.56 11.80 -20.48
N TYR A 63 -1.39 12.76 -21.41
CA TYR A 63 -2.26 12.95 -22.58
C TYR A 63 -2.40 11.67 -23.42
N GLY A 64 -3.60 11.44 -23.97
CA GLY A 64 -3.95 10.27 -24.77
C GLY A 64 -4.83 9.23 -24.05
N SER A 65 -5.32 8.26 -24.82
CA SER A 65 -6.30 7.28 -24.34
C SER A 65 -5.67 6.22 -23.44
N LYS A 66 -6.05 6.20 -22.16
CA LYS A 66 -5.58 5.18 -21.18
C LYS A 66 -5.79 3.75 -21.69
N ILE A 67 -6.92 3.47 -22.37
CA ILE A 67 -7.17 2.13 -22.90
C ILE A 67 -6.16 1.74 -23.98
N LEU A 68 -5.83 2.65 -24.92
CA LEU A 68 -4.87 2.33 -25.99
C LEU A 68 -3.47 2.04 -25.42
N LYS A 69 -3.05 2.75 -24.37
CA LYS A 69 -1.80 2.46 -23.65
C LYS A 69 -1.78 1.01 -23.13
N TYR A 70 -2.85 0.57 -22.47
CA TYR A 70 -2.96 -0.81 -21.98
C TYR A 70 -3.12 -1.84 -23.11
N VAL A 71 -3.83 -1.50 -24.20
CA VAL A 71 -3.95 -2.38 -25.38
C VAL A 71 -2.56 -2.63 -25.98
N ASN A 72 -1.76 -1.58 -26.18
CA ASN A 72 -0.42 -1.68 -26.71
C ASN A 72 0.51 -2.47 -25.79
N LEU A 73 0.45 -2.22 -24.48
CA LEU A 73 1.17 -2.99 -23.47
C LEU A 73 0.84 -4.48 -23.56
N ILE A 74 -0.46 -4.82 -23.58
CA ILE A 74 -0.91 -6.22 -23.65
C ILE A 74 -0.45 -6.87 -24.96
N LYS A 75 -0.55 -6.17 -26.10
CA LYS A 75 -0.05 -6.66 -27.39
C LYS A 75 1.47 -6.91 -27.38
N LYS A 76 2.25 -6.05 -26.72
CA LYS A 76 3.69 -6.25 -26.52
C LYS A 76 3.96 -7.50 -25.68
N LEU A 77 3.39 -7.56 -24.48
CA LEU A 77 3.64 -8.63 -23.50
C LEU A 77 3.13 -10.01 -23.97
N ARG A 78 2.07 -10.05 -24.77
CA ARG A 78 1.51 -11.30 -25.34
C ARG A 78 2.46 -12.08 -26.25
N LYS A 79 3.52 -11.44 -26.76
CA LYS A 79 4.55 -12.09 -27.58
C LYS A 79 5.41 -13.04 -26.76
N GLU A 80 5.36 -12.94 -25.43
CA GLU A 80 6.19 -13.69 -24.50
C GLU A 80 5.35 -14.67 -23.66
N ARG A 81 6.04 -15.62 -23.01
CA ARG A 81 5.47 -16.51 -22.01
C ARG A 81 6.16 -16.25 -20.67
N PHE A 82 5.35 -16.07 -19.64
CA PHE A 82 5.84 -15.84 -18.28
C PHE A 82 5.65 -17.09 -17.41
N ASN A 83 6.46 -17.28 -16.38
CA ASN A 83 6.14 -18.24 -15.33
C ASN A 83 5.10 -17.61 -14.41
N TYR A 84 5.48 -16.47 -13.83
CA TYR A 84 4.66 -15.77 -12.86
C TYR A 84 4.29 -14.38 -13.35
N ILE A 85 3.04 -14.00 -13.09
CA ILE A 85 2.60 -12.61 -13.14
C ILE A 85 2.24 -12.17 -11.73
N PHE A 86 2.92 -11.16 -11.24
CA PHE A 86 2.65 -10.49 -9.98
C PHE A 86 1.94 -9.16 -10.24
N VAL A 87 0.80 -8.94 -9.58
CA VAL A 87 0.00 -7.71 -9.70
C VAL A 87 -0.23 -7.10 -8.32
N GLY A 88 -0.20 -5.77 -8.21
CA GLY A 88 -0.51 -5.08 -6.96
C GLY A 88 -1.99 -4.78 -6.72
N GLU A 89 -2.86 -4.97 -7.72
CA GLU A 89 -4.30 -4.74 -7.57
C GLU A 89 -5.12 -5.55 -8.58
N LEU A 90 -6.45 -5.55 -8.42
CA LEU A 90 -7.42 -6.19 -9.32
C LEU A 90 -8.32 -5.18 -10.05
N GLY A 91 -7.80 -3.99 -10.37
CA GLY A 91 -8.47 -3.03 -11.24
C GLY A 91 -8.58 -3.48 -12.70
N VAL A 92 -9.36 -2.73 -13.51
CA VAL A 92 -9.66 -3.05 -14.93
C VAL A 92 -8.39 -3.39 -15.73
N SER A 93 -7.37 -2.53 -15.69
CA SER A 93 -6.13 -2.74 -16.47
C SER A 93 -5.39 -4.01 -16.07
N TYR A 94 -5.29 -4.29 -14.77
CA TYR A 94 -4.63 -5.48 -14.24
C TYR A 94 -5.39 -6.75 -14.62
N LYS A 95 -6.73 -6.73 -14.51
CA LYS A 95 -7.56 -7.84 -15.00
C LYS A 95 -7.35 -8.12 -16.48
N MET A 96 -7.22 -7.07 -17.31
CA MET A 96 -6.95 -7.24 -18.74
C MET A 96 -5.53 -7.77 -19.00
N ILE A 97 -4.51 -7.33 -18.26
CA ILE A 97 -3.16 -7.92 -18.34
C ILE A 97 -3.23 -9.42 -18.03
N ILE A 98 -3.90 -9.78 -16.92
CA ILE A 98 -4.09 -11.17 -16.50
C ILE A 98 -4.81 -11.96 -17.61
N ALA A 99 -6.01 -11.57 -18.04
CA ALA A 99 -6.82 -12.35 -18.98
C ALA A 99 -6.13 -12.64 -20.34
N ASN A 100 -5.07 -11.91 -20.67
CA ASN A 100 -4.52 -11.85 -22.01
C ASN A 100 -3.10 -12.35 -22.18
N ILE A 101 -2.31 -12.49 -21.11
CA ILE A 101 -0.91 -12.89 -21.18
C ILE A 101 -0.76 -14.38 -20.87
N LYS A 102 0.10 -15.08 -21.63
CA LYS A 102 0.43 -16.50 -21.40
C LYS A 102 1.31 -16.62 -20.16
N LYS A 103 0.86 -17.40 -19.17
CA LYS A 103 1.60 -17.61 -17.91
C LYS A 103 1.28 -18.95 -17.25
N GLU A 104 1.98 -19.26 -16.16
CA GLU A 104 1.74 -20.45 -15.34
C GLU A 104 0.95 -20.13 -14.07
N LYS A 105 1.35 -19.08 -13.32
CA LYS A 105 0.62 -18.62 -12.13
C LYS A 105 0.48 -17.10 -12.07
N VAL A 106 -0.51 -16.65 -11.31
CA VAL A 106 -0.77 -15.24 -11.01
C VAL A 106 -0.78 -15.05 -9.50
N PHE A 107 -0.07 -14.02 -9.03
CA PHE A 107 -0.04 -13.64 -7.63
C PHE A 107 -0.52 -12.19 -7.47
N LEU A 108 -1.47 -11.97 -6.57
CA LEU A 108 -1.77 -10.65 -6.03
C LEU A 108 -0.78 -10.36 -4.89
N MET A 109 -0.10 -9.23 -4.97
CA MET A 109 0.81 -8.72 -3.94
C MET A 109 0.12 -7.66 -3.09
N ASP A 110 0.73 -7.34 -1.93
CA ASP A 110 0.15 -6.36 -1.01
C ASP A 110 0.18 -4.90 -1.52
N ASP A 111 -0.90 -4.17 -1.23
CA ASP A 111 -1.06 -2.73 -1.41
C ASP A 111 -1.83 -2.13 -0.21
N GLY A 112 -1.35 -2.42 1.00
CA GLY A 112 -1.99 -1.99 2.23
C GLY A 112 -3.31 -2.73 2.48
N THR A 113 -4.28 -2.04 3.08
CA THR A 113 -5.62 -2.63 3.38
C THR A 113 -6.42 -2.98 2.12
N ALA A 114 -6.07 -2.40 0.95
CA ALA A 114 -6.73 -2.70 -0.31
C ALA A 114 -6.64 -4.18 -0.69
N THR A 115 -5.57 -4.88 -0.29
CA THR A 115 -5.42 -6.32 -0.53
C THR A 115 -6.49 -7.15 0.15
N ILE A 116 -6.86 -6.81 1.39
CA ILE A 116 -7.97 -7.47 2.10
C ILE A 116 -9.30 -7.19 1.39
N VAL A 117 -9.51 -5.96 0.92
CA VAL A 117 -10.70 -5.62 0.12
C VAL A 117 -10.74 -6.47 -1.16
N TYR A 118 -9.63 -6.56 -1.90
CA TYR A 118 -9.56 -7.40 -3.11
C TYR A 118 -9.83 -8.87 -2.81
N TYR A 119 -9.27 -9.38 -1.72
CA TYR A 119 -9.51 -10.75 -1.27
C TYR A 119 -10.99 -10.98 -0.97
N ASN A 120 -11.59 -10.17 -0.10
CA ASN A 120 -12.98 -10.35 0.33
C ASN A 120 -14.00 -10.09 -0.79
N THR A 121 -13.78 -9.09 -1.63
CA THR A 121 -14.74 -8.69 -2.68
C THR A 121 -14.61 -9.54 -3.95
N PHE A 122 -13.39 -9.87 -4.38
CA PHE A 122 -13.16 -10.52 -5.67
C PHE A 122 -12.73 -11.98 -5.55
N ILE A 123 -11.76 -12.29 -4.71
CA ILE A 123 -11.15 -13.63 -4.66
C ILE A 123 -12.06 -14.60 -3.91
N LYS A 124 -12.39 -14.30 -2.65
CA LYS A 124 -13.25 -15.12 -1.78
C LYS A 124 -14.64 -15.35 -2.37
N GLN A 125 -15.21 -14.34 -3.04
CA GLN A 125 -16.54 -14.43 -3.64
C GLN A 125 -16.53 -14.90 -5.11
N ASP A 126 -15.37 -15.21 -5.69
CA ASP A 126 -15.19 -15.56 -7.11
C ASP A 126 -15.82 -14.54 -8.09
N ARG A 127 -15.67 -13.24 -7.78
CA ARG A 127 -16.29 -12.12 -8.51
C ARG A 127 -15.34 -11.36 -9.43
N TYR A 128 -14.09 -11.79 -9.61
CA TYR A 128 -13.15 -11.07 -10.48
C TYR A 128 -13.58 -11.08 -11.96
N ASN A 129 -14.44 -12.01 -12.37
CA ASN A 129 -15.07 -12.07 -13.71
C ASN A 129 -16.44 -11.36 -13.81
N LYS A 130 -16.77 -10.46 -12.88
CA LYS A 130 -17.87 -9.50 -13.06
C LYS A 130 -17.33 -8.26 -13.79
N TYR A 131 -17.97 -7.90 -14.90
CA TYR A 131 -17.51 -6.84 -15.79
C TYR A 131 -18.48 -5.66 -15.80
N ASN A 132 -17.95 -4.46 -15.98
CA ASN A 132 -18.71 -3.27 -16.36
C ASN A 132 -18.34 -2.84 -17.79
N PHE A 133 -18.98 -1.78 -18.28
CA PHE A 133 -18.74 -1.25 -19.62
C PHE A 133 -17.27 -0.88 -19.91
N LYS A 134 -16.48 -0.53 -18.87
CA LYS A 134 -15.05 -0.19 -19.02
C LYS A 134 -14.18 -1.41 -19.34
N GLU A 135 -14.55 -2.62 -18.93
CA GLU A 135 -13.90 -3.86 -19.39
C GLU A 135 -14.38 -4.23 -20.80
N LEU A 136 -15.68 -4.12 -21.10
CA LEU A 136 -16.26 -4.57 -22.38
C LEU A 136 -15.61 -3.89 -23.59
N ARG A 137 -15.22 -2.61 -23.49
CA ARG A 137 -14.49 -1.90 -24.57
C ARG A 137 -13.16 -2.55 -24.99
N PHE A 138 -12.56 -3.41 -24.16
CA PHE A 138 -11.34 -4.14 -24.55
C PHE A 138 -11.62 -5.22 -25.61
N LEU A 139 -12.86 -5.72 -25.71
CA LEU A 139 -13.27 -6.66 -26.76
C LEU A 139 -13.12 -6.04 -28.17
N LEU A 140 -13.38 -4.73 -28.31
CA LEU A 140 -13.21 -4.01 -29.58
C LEU A 140 -11.77 -4.03 -30.11
N PHE A 141 -10.79 -4.30 -29.23
CA PHE A 141 -9.38 -4.42 -29.57
C PHE A 141 -8.91 -5.87 -29.70
N GLY A 142 -9.83 -6.85 -29.74
CA GLY A 142 -9.51 -8.28 -29.80
C GLY A 142 -8.87 -8.83 -28.52
N LEU A 143 -9.15 -8.18 -27.38
CA LEU A 143 -8.64 -8.61 -26.07
C LEU A 143 -9.70 -9.39 -25.31
N LYS A 144 -9.26 -10.39 -24.54
CA LYS A 144 -10.11 -11.19 -23.66
C LYS A 144 -10.36 -10.40 -22.38
N ILE A 145 -11.56 -10.52 -21.84
CA ILE A 145 -11.93 -9.91 -20.56
C ILE A 145 -12.00 -10.94 -19.42
N LYS A 146 -12.21 -12.22 -19.76
CA LYS A 146 -12.34 -13.31 -18.79
C LYS A 146 -10.99 -13.79 -18.30
N ILE A 147 -10.78 -13.68 -16.99
CA ILE A 147 -9.67 -14.30 -16.28
C ILE A 147 -10.01 -15.79 -16.09
N ARG A 148 -9.14 -16.66 -16.58
CA ARG A 148 -9.26 -18.12 -16.40
C ARG A 148 -8.31 -18.66 -15.34
N ASP A 149 -7.36 -17.83 -14.92
CA ASP A 149 -6.35 -18.18 -13.94
C ASP A 149 -6.91 -18.05 -12.53
N LYS A 150 -6.45 -18.93 -11.64
CA LYS A 150 -6.59 -18.71 -10.21
C LYS A 150 -5.68 -17.56 -9.78
N ILE A 151 -6.17 -16.69 -8.90
CA ILE A 151 -5.39 -15.61 -8.32
C ILE A 151 -4.85 -16.09 -6.96
N ASN A 152 -3.57 -16.43 -6.94
CA ASN A 152 -2.85 -16.74 -5.71
C ASN A 152 -2.49 -15.44 -4.97
N LEU A 153 -2.11 -15.54 -3.71
CA LEU A 153 -1.73 -14.42 -2.86
C LEU A 153 -0.25 -14.53 -2.48
N PHE A 154 0.48 -13.43 -2.60
CA PHE A 154 1.76 -13.23 -1.92
C PHE A 154 1.57 -12.07 -0.95
N THR A 155 1.26 -12.39 0.30
CA THR A 155 0.67 -11.43 1.23
C THR A 155 1.22 -11.54 2.65
N TYR A 156 1.40 -10.42 3.34
CA TYR A 156 1.74 -10.40 4.77
C TYR A 156 0.51 -10.65 5.67
N PHE A 157 -0.71 -10.65 5.13
CA PHE A 157 -1.93 -10.95 5.88
C PHE A 157 -2.15 -12.46 6.05
N ASP A 158 -2.76 -12.86 7.16
CA ASP A 158 -3.16 -14.25 7.42
C ASP A 158 -4.50 -14.57 6.75
N LEU A 159 -4.47 -14.67 5.42
CA LEU A 159 -5.65 -14.96 4.60
C LEU A 159 -5.75 -16.45 4.30
N ALA A 160 -6.96 -17.00 4.41
CA ALA A 160 -7.20 -18.40 4.08
C ALA A 160 -7.15 -18.65 2.56
N PRO A 161 -6.62 -19.78 2.09
CA PRO A 161 -6.79 -20.19 0.70
C PRO A 161 -8.28 -20.51 0.41
N VAL A 162 -8.73 -20.12 -0.77
CA VAL A 162 -10.11 -20.27 -1.27
C VAL A 162 -10.08 -20.65 -2.74
N HIS A 163 -11.08 -21.41 -3.20
CA HIS A 163 -11.18 -21.85 -4.61
C HIS A 163 -9.92 -22.56 -5.12
N GLY A 164 -9.18 -23.19 -4.21
CA GLY A 164 -7.91 -23.85 -4.46
C GLY A 164 -6.81 -22.92 -4.98
N ASN A 165 -6.81 -21.64 -4.58
CA ASN A 165 -5.67 -20.76 -4.76
C ASN A 165 -4.58 -21.02 -3.70
N GLU A 166 -3.37 -20.58 -3.97
CA GLU A 166 -2.25 -20.63 -3.03
C GLU A 166 -2.16 -19.31 -2.27
N VAL A 167 -1.83 -19.37 -0.97
CA VAL A 167 -1.49 -18.21 -0.16
C VAL A 167 -0.07 -18.39 0.34
N ILE A 168 0.82 -17.50 -0.09
CA ILE A 168 2.24 -17.51 0.27
C ILE A 168 2.50 -16.29 1.15
N LYS A 169 3.04 -16.54 2.35
CA LYS A 169 3.32 -15.49 3.32
C LYS A 169 4.49 -14.62 2.86
N ASN A 170 4.24 -13.32 2.75
CA ASN A 170 5.25 -12.29 2.58
C ASN A 170 5.69 -11.78 3.96
N ASN A 171 6.86 -12.18 4.44
CA ASN A 171 7.37 -11.74 5.76
C ASN A 171 8.20 -10.45 5.70
N LEU A 172 8.29 -9.81 4.52
CA LEU A 172 9.17 -8.65 4.26
C LEU A 172 10.63 -8.92 4.67
N ALA A 173 11.07 -10.17 4.51
CA ALA A 173 12.30 -10.68 5.09
C ALA A 173 13.56 -10.10 4.43
N TYR A 174 13.50 -9.73 3.15
CA TYR A 174 14.63 -9.09 2.48
C TYR A 174 14.85 -7.66 3.00
N PHE A 175 13.80 -6.85 3.08
CA PHE A 175 13.90 -5.47 3.58
C PHE A 175 14.29 -5.43 5.06
N LYS A 176 13.70 -6.29 5.90
CA LYS A 176 14.08 -6.41 7.32
C LYS A 176 15.57 -6.70 7.48
N ARG A 177 16.09 -7.71 6.78
CA ARG A 177 17.52 -8.06 6.85
C ARG A 177 18.43 -6.98 6.26
N LYS A 178 17.99 -6.29 5.21
CA LYS A 178 18.83 -5.30 4.52
C LYS A 178 18.92 -3.97 5.27
N TYR A 179 17.82 -3.51 5.85
CA TYR A 179 17.72 -2.15 6.39
C TYR A 179 17.57 -2.09 7.91
N LEU A 180 17.07 -3.15 8.56
CA LEU A 180 16.77 -3.09 9.99
C LEU A 180 17.83 -3.74 10.89
N SER A 181 18.81 -4.46 10.33
CA SER A 181 19.83 -5.15 11.12
C SER A 181 20.69 -4.21 11.99
N ASN A 182 20.88 -2.97 11.54
CA ASN A 182 21.66 -1.96 12.27
C ASN A 182 20.83 -0.73 12.66
N ALA A 183 19.50 -0.79 12.52
CA ALA A 183 18.65 0.36 12.77
C ALA A 183 18.58 0.69 14.28
N ILE A 184 18.64 1.98 14.59
CA ILE A 184 18.60 2.51 15.95
C ILE A 184 17.15 2.52 16.44
N LYS A 185 16.89 1.87 17.58
CA LYS A 185 15.56 1.82 18.20
C LYS A 185 15.24 3.12 18.91
N GLU A 186 14.23 3.84 18.44
CA GLU A 186 13.76 5.07 19.08
C GLU A 186 12.65 4.78 20.07
N ASN A 187 13.01 4.57 21.34
CA ASN A 187 12.07 4.21 22.41
C ASN A 187 11.35 5.43 23.03
N ASP A 188 11.94 6.62 22.91
CA ASP A 188 11.48 7.85 23.55
C ASP A 188 10.64 8.74 22.62
N ILE A 189 10.33 8.23 21.42
CA ILE A 189 9.55 8.91 20.40
C ILE A 189 8.29 8.10 20.10
N VAL A 190 7.15 8.79 20.06
CA VAL A 190 5.89 8.26 19.51
C VAL A 190 5.63 8.97 18.18
N TYR A 191 5.55 8.19 17.12
CA TYR A 191 5.21 8.71 15.80
C TYR A 191 3.71 8.74 15.62
N PHE A 192 3.15 9.92 15.33
CA PHE A 192 1.73 10.07 15.05
C PHE A 192 1.50 10.31 13.55
N ILE A 193 0.88 9.33 12.87
CA ILE A 193 0.63 9.41 11.43
C ILE A 193 -0.66 10.17 11.17
N GLY A 194 -0.51 11.26 10.43
CA GLY A 194 -1.55 12.18 10.04
C GLY A 194 -2.68 11.58 9.21
N GLN A 195 -3.78 12.32 9.12
CA GLN A 195 -4.94 11.97 8.28
C GLN A 195 -5.54 13.24 7.67
N PRO A 196 -6.12 13.18 6.46
CA PRO A 196 -6.81 14.33 5.90
C PRO A 196 -7.96 14.82 6.80
N ALA A 197 -8.17 16.13 6.90
CA ALA A 197 -9.25 16.70 7.72
C ALA A 197 -10.66 16.26 7.32
N ASP A 198 -10.88 15.84 6.08
CA ASP A 198 -12.22 15.47 5.55
C ASP A 198 -12.84 14.23 6.20
N ILE A 199 -12.06 13.56 7.07
CA ILE A 199 -12.47 12.43 7.89
C ILE A 199 -13.23 12.90 9.14
N PHE A 200 -12.88 14.09 9.64
CA PHE A 200 -13.50 14.72 10.80
C PHE A 200 -14.54 15.74 10.37
N MET A 201 -15.61 15.85 11.14
CA MET A 201 -16.55 16.96 11.04
C MET A 201 -15.97 18.24 11.66
N ASP A 202 -15.08 18.11 12.66
CA ASP A 202 -14.44 19.21 13.36
C ASP A 202 -12.94 18.95 13.54
N ILE A 203 -12.13 19.92 13.11
CA ILE A 203 -10.67 19.84 13.19
C ILE A 203 -10.15 20.02 14.62
N ASP A 204 -10.92 20.64 15.51
CA ASP A 204 -10.52 20.84 16.90
C ASP A 204 -10.44 19.52 17.67
N VAL A 205 -11.19 18.50 17.24
CA VAL A 205 -11.05 17.12 17.75
C VAL A 205 -9.64 16.61 17.50
N TYR A 206 -9.10 16.85 16.31
CA TYR A 206 -7.75 16.43 15.94
C TYR A 206 -6.66 17.05 16.82
N LYS A 207 -6.77 18.36 17.06
CA LYS A 207 -5.82 19.08 17.92
C LYS A 207 -5.87 18.56 19.37
N LYS A 208 -7.08 18.39 19.91
CA LYS A 208 -7.29 17.85 21.27
C LYS A 208 -6.71 16.45 21.43
N ASP A 209 -6.86 15.60 20.42
CA ASP A 209 -6.30 14.25 20.45
C ASP A 209 -4.76 14.28 20.51
N ILE A 210 -4.11 15.16 19.75
CA ILE A 210 -2.65 15.34 19.82
C ILE A 210 -2.22 15.84 21.19
N GLU A 211 -2.90 16.83 21.75
CA GLU A 211 -2.62 17.34 23.09
C GLU A 211 -2.81 16.26 24.17
N ALA A 212 -3.82 15.40 24.03
CA ALA A 212 -4.03 14.25 24.90
C ALA A 212 -2.91 13.22 24.77
N LEU A 213 -2.43 12.95 23.55
CA LEU A 213 -1.29 12.06 23.30
C LEU A 213 0.00 12.55 23.98
N ILE A 214 0.29 13.85 23.86
CA ILE A 214 1.45 14.49 24.51
C ILE A 214 1.39 14.27 26.03
N LYS A 215 0.23 14.56 26.64
CA LYS A 215 0.03 14.38 28.09
C LYS A 215 0.11 12.92 28.52
N LYS A 216 -0.49 12.01 27.74
CA LYS A 216 -0.57 10.59 28.06
C LYS A 216 0.79 9.89 28.02
N PHE A 217 1.59 10.15 27.00
CA PHE A 217 2.86 9.46 26.82
C PHE A 217 4.01 10.12 27.57
N ASN A 218 3.94 11.44 27.81
CA ASN A 218 5.06 12.22 28.37
C ASN A 218 6.39 11.93 27.64
N LYS A 219 6.30 11.75 26.31
CA LYS A 219 7.37 11.44 25.37
C LYS A 219 7.31 12.43 24.22
N LYS A 220 8.38 12.50 23.43
CA LYS A 220 8.37 13.28 22.20
C LYS A 220 7.36 12.68 21.22
N ILE A 221 6.40 13.48 20.79
CA ILE A 221 5.44 13.15 19.73
C ILE A 221 5.94 13.75 18.42
N VAL A 222 6.28 12.89 17.46
CA VAL A 222 6.62 13.32 16.10
C VAL A 222 5.41 13.10 15.21
N TYR A 223 4.74 14.19 14.86
CA TYR A 223 3.62 14.20 13.94
C TYR A 223 4.10 14.14 12.49
N ILE A 224 3.60 13.18 11.72
CA ILE A 224 3.88 13.04 10.29
C ILE A 224 2.62 13.40 9.51
N PRO A 225 2.53 14.60 8.93
CA PRO A 225 1.35 15.04 8.18
C PRO A 225 1.05 14.11 7.01
N HIS A 226 -0.24 13.84 6.79
CA HIS A 226 -0.69 13.21 5.57
C HIS A 226 -0.60 14.20 4.39
N ARG A 227 -0.19 13.70 3.22
CA ARG A 227 0.03 14.52 2.00
C ARG A 227 -1.21 15.26 1.45
N LEU A 228 -2.41 14.93 1.95
CA LEU A 228 -3.69 15.53 1.53
C LEU A 228 -4.27 16.45 2.60
N GLU A 229 -3.51 16.76 3.65
CA GLU A 229 -3.97 17.68 4.69
C GLU A 229 -4.11 19.10 4.16
N VAL A 230 -5.24 19.72 4.47
CA VAL A 230 -5.56 21.08 4.03
C VAL A 230 -4.83 22.12 4.88
N TYR A 231 -4.66 23.33 4.34
CA TYR A 231 -3.94 24.41 5.02
C TYR A 231 -4.46 24.68 6.45
N LYS A 232 -5.79 24.77 6.62
CA LYS A 232 -6.43 25.02 7.93
C LYS A 232 -6.05 23.96 8.99
N GLN A 233 -5.94 22.70 8.58
CA GLN A 233 -5.51 21.62 9.47
C GLN A 233 -4.04 21.77 9.85
N GLN A 234 -3.18 22.05 8.88
CA GLN A 234 -1.76 22.27 9.14
C GLN A 234 -1.54 23.46 10.09
N GLU A 235 -2.28 24.55 9.91
CA GLU A 235 -2.24 25.72 10.78
C GLU A 235 -2.66 25.37 12.23
N ALA A 236 -3.78 24.66 12.40
CA ALA A 236 -4.25 24.22 13.71
C ALA A 236 -3.22 23.34 14.43
N ILE A 237 -2.58 22.42 13.72
CA ILE A 237 -1.57 21.51 14.29
C ILE A 237 -0.27 22.25 14.61
N ASN A 238 0.17 23.16 13.75
CA ASN A 238 1.37 23.97 13.99
C ASN A 238 1.19 24.95 15.16
N SER A 239 -0.04 25.23 15.58
CA SER A 239 -0.35 26.07 16.76
C SER A 239 -0.19 25.35 18.11
N ILE A 240 0.17 24.06 18.12
CA ILE A 240 0.40 23.30 19.35
C ILE A 240 1.76 23.70 19.92
N GLU A 241 1.76 24.42 21.04
CA GLU A 241 2.97 24.85 21.75
C GLU A 241 3.35 23.82 22.82
N SER A 242 4.33 22.96 22.51
CA SER A 242 4.90 21.98 23.43
C SER A 242 6.31 21.58 23.00
N ASP A 243 7.26 21.58 23.94
CA ASP A 243 8.63 21.10 23.69
C ASP A 243 8.69 19.59 23.37
N LEU A 244 7.63 18.86 23.68
CA LEU A 244 7.47 17.45 23.38
C LEU A 244 6.79 17.21 22.02
N PHE A 245 6.51 18.23 21.22
CA PHE A 245 5.80 18.09 19.95
C PHE A 245 6.65 18.58 18.77
N GLU A 246 6.78 17.74 17.74
CA GLU A 246 7.46 18.08 16.48
C GLU A 246 6.59 17.71 15.28
N VAL A 247 6.47 18.61 14.31
CA VAL A 247 5.88 18.30 13.00
C VAL A 247 6.98 17.96 12.00
N LYS A 248 6.94 16.74 11.46
CA LYS A 248 7.92 16.21 10.50
C LYS A 248 7.28 15.91 9.15
N LYS A 249 7.54 16.78 8.17
CA LYS A 249 7.11 16.59 6.78
C LYS A 249 8.05 15.61 6.06
N LEU A 250 7.47 14.63 5.36
CA LEU A 250 8.21 13.63 4.60
C LEU A 250 8.02 13.83 3.10
N ASP A 251 9.12 13.74 2.35
CA ASP A 251 9.11 13.75 0.88
C ASP A 251 8.90 12.34 0.27
N VAL A 252 8.87 11.33 1.12
CA VAL A 252 8.72 9.90 0.78
C VAL A 252 7.65 9.23 1.65
N PRO A 253 7.03 8.11 1.20
CA PRO A 253 6.18 7.28 2.00
C PRO A 253 6.88 6.94 3.30
N ILE A 254 6.10 6.89 4.38
CA ILE A 254 6.63 6.65 5.71
C ILE A 254 7.37 5.31 5.81
N GLU A 255 6.94 4.29 5.06
CA GLU A 255 7.66 3.01 4.98
C GLU A 255 9.06 3.19 4.40
N LEU A 256 9.20 3.99 3.34
CA LEU A 256 10.50 4.28 2.75
C LEU A 256 11.35 5.17 3.64
N TYR A 257 10.73 6.16 4.29
CA TYR A 257 11.43 7.04 5.21
C TYR A 257 12.15 6.22 6.29
N PHE A 258 11.44 5.33 6.99
CA PHE A 258 12.06 4.52 8.04
C PHE A 258 13.06 3.50 7.49
N LEU A 259 12.81 2.92 6.31
CA LEU A 259 13.79 2.03 5.67
C LEU A 259 15.07 2.76 5.24
N GLN A 260 15.04 4.10 5.10
CA GLN A 260 16.18 4.91 4.65
C GLN A 260 16.90 5.66 5.78
N SER A 261 16.27 5.84 6.94
CA SER A 261 16.78 6.72 8.01
C SER A 261 17.64 6.01 9.05
N ASP A 262 17.96 4.72 8.88
CA ASP A 262 18.57 3.86 9.91
C ASP A 262 17.81 3.89 11.25
N VAL A 263 16.52 4.25 11.23
CA VAL A 263 15.66 4.35 12.41
C VAL A 263 14.69 3.17 12.46
N TYR A 264 14.58 2.58 13.65
CA TYR A 264 13.55 1.63 14.00
C TYR A 264 12.53 2.31 14.93
N PRO A 265 11.33 2.68 14.44
CA PRO A 265 10.28 3.24 15.30
C PRO A 265 9.78 2.17 16.28
N MET A 266 9.68 2.51 17.56
CA MET A 266 9.18 1.59 18.58
C MET A 266 7.71 1.84 18.93
N HIS A 267 7.16 3.01 18.59
CA HIS A 267 5.77 3.35 18.86
C HIS A 267 5.18 4.21 17.73
N ILE A 268 4.13 3.71 17.10
CA ILE A 268 3.37 4.41 16.07
C ILE A 268 1.90 4.42 16.45
N VAL A 269 1.29 5.60 16.33
CA VAL A 269 -0.13 5.84 16.53
C VAL A 269 -0.71 6.43 15.24
N SER A 270 -1.96 6.07 14.91
CA SER A 270 -2.74 6.78 13.89
C SER A 270 -4.24 6.61 14.19
N TYR A 271 -5.11 7.17 13.35
CA TYR A 271 -6.53 6.81 13.38
C TYR A 271 -6.76 5.53 12.57
N TYR A 272 -6.78 5.63 11.24
CA TYR A 272 -7.06 4.49 10.36
C TYR A 272 -6.10 4.35 9.17
N SER A 273 -4.86 4.84 9.31
CA SER A 273 -3.90 4.87 8.18
C SER A 273 -3.51 3.47 7.73
N THR A 274 -3.52 3.23 6.41
CA THR A 274 -3.02 1.97 5.86
C THR A 274 -1.53 1.78 6.13
N ALA A 275 -0.79 2.87 6.38
CA ALA A 275 0.60 2.80 6.78
C ALA A 275 0.79 2.13 8.15
N LEU A 276 -0.19 2.18 9.04
CA LEU A 276 -0.10 1.51 10.35
C LEU A 276 0.04 -0.01 10.17
N VAL A 277 -0.69 -0.56 9.18
CA VAL A 277 -0.62 -1.99 8.82
C VAL A 277 0.76 -2.35 8.26
N THR A 278 1.23 -1.60 7.25
CA THR A 278 2.51 -1.90 6.60
C THR A 278 3.67 -1.77 7.58
N LEU A 279 3.65 -0.74 8.44
CA LEU A 279 4.65 -0.53 9.48
C LEU A 279 4.60 -1.62 10.56
N LYS A 280 3.43 -2.11 10.96
CA LYS A 280 3.32 -3.28 11.87
C LYS A 280 4.04 -4.52 11.33
N PHE A 281 3.95 -4.76 10.01
CA PHE A 281 4.60 -5.91 9.39
C PHE A 281 6.09 -5.69 9.12
N LEU A 282 6.51 -4.46 8.82
CA LEU A 282 7.93 -4.09 8.66
C LEU A 282 8.68 -4.08 9.99
N PHE A 283 8.06 -3.54 11.05
CA PHE A 283 8.65 -3.32 12.36
C PHE A 283 7.91 -4.17 13.40
N ASP A 284 8.30 -5.43 13.53
CA ASP A 284 7.61 -6.42 14.37
C ASP A 284 7.58 -6.06 15.86
N MET A 285 8.67 -5.50 16.39
CA MET A 285 8.77 -4.97 17.76
C MET A 285 8.06 -3.62 17.98
N CYS A 286 7.58 -2.96 16.92
CA CYS A 286 6.90 -1.66 17.07
C CYS A 286 5.52 -1.85 17.68
N ILE A 287 5.24 -1.09 18.74
CA ILE A 287 3.89 -0.92 19.27
C ILE A 287 3.11 -0.09 18.24
N ASN A 288 2.07 -0.69 17.66
CA ASN A 288 1.20 -0.04 16.70
C ASN A 288 -0.20 0.06 17.30
N GLU A 289 -0.65 1.29 17.54
CA GLU A 289 -1.94 1.56 18.14
C GLU A 289 -2.79 2.46 17.24
N TYR A 290 -4.10 2.34 17.39
CA TYR A 290 -5.06 3.15 16.65
C TYR A 290 -6.07 3.85 17.55
N ILE A 291 -6.42 5.07 17.19
CA ILE A 291 -7.47 5.86 17.85
C ILE A 291 -8.76 5.70 17.07
N ILE A 292 -9.85 5.37 17.77
CA ILE A 292 -11.18 5.38 17.16
C ILE A 292 -11.68 6.81 17.08
N VAL A 293 -11.92 7.28 15.86
CA VAL A 293 -12.67 8.53 15.65
C VAL A 293 -14.11 8.34 16.13
N PRO A 294 -14.63 9.19 17.04
CA PRO A 294 -16.00 9.10 17.50
C PRO A 294 -16.99 9.14 16.34
N LYS A 295 -18.06 8.32 16.39
CA LYS A 295 -19.04 8.22 15.31
C LYS A 295 -19.71 9.57 14.99
N ASN A 296 -19.97 10.37 16.02
CA ASN A 296 -20.48 11.74 15.94
C ASN A 296 -19.43 12.77 15.49
N SER A 297 -18.24 12.33 15.06
CA SER A 297 -17.18 13.16 14.51
C SER A 297 -16.75 12.69 13.13
N ILE A 298 -17.24 11.54 12.64
CA ILE A 298 -16.90 10.98 11.32
C ILE A 298 -17.82 11.56 10.24
N ASN A 299 -17.24 11.90 9.09
CA ASN A 299 -18.01 12.13 7.86
C ASN A 299 -18.70 10.82 7.41
N GLU A 300 -20.03 10.81 7.36
CA GLU A 300 -20.83 9.61 7.04
C GLU A 300 -20.36 8.86 5.79
N LYS A 301 -19.89 9.58 4.76
CA LYS A 301 -19.38 8.98 3.51
C LYS A 301 -18.12 8.15 3.69
N ARG A 302 -17.41 8.32 4.81
CA ARG A 302 -16.15 7.63 5.14
C ARG A 302 -16.36 6.48 6.12
N TYR A 303 -17.50 6.42 6.79
CA TYR A 303 -17.75 5.51 7.92
C TYR A 303 -17.45 4.04 7.59
N GLU A 304 -18.05 3.49 6.53
CA GLU A 304 -17.84 2.08 6.14
C GLU A 304 -16.37 1.75 5.85
N GLY A 305 -15.65 2.68 5.20
CA GLY A 305 -14.23 2.51 4.90
C GLY A 305 -13.35 2.53 6.16
N ILE A 306 -13.69 3.40 7.11
CA ILE A 306 -12.99 3.52 8.41
C ILE A 306 -13.23 2.26 9.26
N GLU A 307 -14.49 1.83 9.40
CA GLU A 307 -14.84 0.61 10.15
C GLU A 307 -14.18 -0.65 9.57
N SER A 308 -14.08 -0.74 8.24
CA SER A 308 -13.34 -1.81 7.59
C SER A 308 -11.85 -1.77 7.95
N CYS A 309 -11.25 -0.59 8.11
CA CYS A 309 -9.86 -0.47 8.52
C CYS A 309 -9.66 -0.89 9.98
N TYR A 310 -10.52 -0.46 10.91
CA TYR A 310 -10.44 -0.90 12.30
C TYR A 310 -10.60 -2.42 12.47
N SER A 311 -11.49 -3.04 11.69
CA SER A 311 -11.62 -4.50 11.67
C SER A 311 -10.30 -5.18 11.27
N ILE A 312 -9.65 -4.68 10.21
CA ILE A 312 -8.33 -5.15 9.76
C ILE A 312 -7.27 -4.95 10.85
N PHE A 313 -7.31 -3.83 11.56
CA PHE A 313 -6.32 -3.54 12.60
C PHE A 313 -6.41 -4.50 13.76
N LYS A 314 -7.63 -4.78 14.21
CA LYS A 314 -7.91 -5.77 15.25
C LYS A 314 -7.47 -7.17 14.83
N GLU A 315 -7.78 -7.58 13.59
CA GLU A 315 -7.34 -8.87 13.04
C GLU A 315 -5.80 -8.97 12.92
N SER A 316 -5.12 -7.85 12.71
CA SER A 316 -3.65 -7.77 12.64
C SER A 316 -2.98 -7.63 14.01
N GLY A 317 -3.74 -7.73 15.11
CA GLY A 317 -3.23 -7.67 16.48
C GLY A 317 -2.81 -6.28 16.96
N MET A 318 -3.30 -5.20 16.33
CA MET A 318 -3.08 -3.84 16.81
C MET A 318 -4.05 -3.50 17.95
N HIS A 319 -3.62 -2.62 18.85
CA HIS A 319 -4.41 -2.23 20.01
C HIS A 319 -5.09 -0.87 19.81
N GLN A 320 -6.33 -0.76 20.28
CA GLN A 320 -7.00 0.53 20.37
C GLN A 320 -6.38 1.35 21.50
N LEU A 321 -5.96 2.58 21.19
CA LEU A 321 -5.55 3.56 22.18
C LEU A 321 -6.77 4.37 22.63
N GLN A 322 -7.02 4.34 23.94
CA GLN A 322 -7.96 5.26 24.60
C GLN A 322 -7.22 6.56 24.92
N ILE A 323 -7.74 7.71 24.51
CA ILE A 323 -7.14 9.04 24.77
C ILE A 323 -8.11 9.96 25.47
#